data_AF-A0A088T3B1-F1
#
_entry.id   AF-A0A088T3B1-F1
#
_cell.length_a   1.000
_cell.length_b   1.000
_cell.length_c   1.000
_cell.angle_alpha   90.00
_cell.angle_beta   90.00
_cell.angle_gamma   90.00
#
_symmetry.space_group_name_H-M   'P 1'
#
loop_
_entity.id
_entity.type
_entity.pdbx_description
1 polymer ?
#
loop_
_entity_poly.entity_id
_entity_poly.type
_entity_poly.pdbx_seq_one_letter_code
_entity_poly.pdbx_strand_id
1 'polypeptide(L)'
;MYLNPKRFFVRFLLLTLLTLVNIVLLVFLSSGGTVGLVIAIILTVINAFFLVFMLVVSVLNILKYLGDKERANFGFHLINFLFALVITIVFGFFYFALIAGAMIILLPFL
;
A
#
# COMPACT_ATOMS: atom_id res chain seq x y z
N MET A 1 2.10 13.27 21.00
CA MET A 1 3.34 13.54 20.25
C MET A 1 3.03 13.36 18.77
N TYR A 2 2.86 14.44 18.02
CA TYR A 2 2.52 14.40 16.60
C TYR A 2 3.63 13.71 15.80
N LEU A 3 3.27 12.78 14.90
CA LEU A 3 4.24 12.18 13.98
C LEU A 3 4.76 13.28 13.06
N ASN A 4 6.08 13.47 13.04
CA ASN A 4 6.72 14.42 12.14
C ASN A 4 6.29 14.13 10.69
N PRO A 5 5.63 15.08 9.98
CA PRO A 5 5.03 14.83 8.67
C PRO A 5 6.08 14.39 7.64
N LYS A 6 7.30 14.93 7.75
CA LYS A 6 8.45 14.51 6.92
C LYS A 6 8.82 13.04 7.14
N ARG A 7 8.80 12.56 8.38
CA ARG A 7 9.15 11.17 8.71
C ARG A 7 8.07 10.19 8.24
N PHE A 8 6.80 10.59 8.30
CA PHE A 8 5.70 9.82 7.73
C PHE A 8 5.85 9.69 6.21
N PHE A 9 6.09 10.81 5.52
CA PHE A 9 6.32 10.84 4.08
C PHE A 9 7.46 9.90 3.66
N VAL A 10 8.62 9.99 4.32
CA VAL A 10 9.78 9.12 4.01
C VAL A 10 9.44 7.65 4.21
N ARG A 11 8.75 7.28 5.31
CA ARG A 11 8.33 5.89 5.53
C ARG A 11 7.38 5.39 4.44
N PHE A 12 6.45 6.23 4.02
CA PHE A 12 5.48 5.86 2.99
C PHE A 12 6.10 5.81 1.59
N LEU A 13 7.06 6.70 1.31
CA LEU A 13 7.87 6.66 0.09
C LEU A 13 8.71 5.36 0.02
N LEU A 14 9.35 4.98 1.13
CA LEU A 14 10.09 3.72 1.21
C LEU A 14 9.17 2.51 1.02
N LEU A 15 7.98 2.54 1.63
CA LEU A 15 6.98 1.49 1.41
C LEU A 15 6.60 1.40 -0.07
N THR A 16 6.34 2.54 -0.72
CA THR A 16 6.03 2.62 -2.16
C THR A 16 7.13 2.01 -3.02
N LEU A 17 8.40 2.34 -2.75
CA LEU A 17 9.53 1.75 -3.47
C LEU A 17 9.61 0.24 -3.24
N LEU A 18 9.37 -0.22 -2.02
CA LEU A 18 9.29 -1.63 -1.70
C LEU A 18 8.11 -2.30 -2.41
N THR A 19 6.99 -1.60 -2.60
CA THR A 19 5.85 -2.04 -3.41
C THR A 19 6.26 -2.29 -4.86
N LEU A 20 7.03 -1.39 -5.46
CA LEU A 20 7.55 -1.56 -6.83
C LEU A 20 8.50 -2.75 -6.94
N VAL A 21 9.43 -2.90 -5.99
CA VAL A 21 10.35 -4.06 -5.96
C VAL A 21 9.56 -5.36 -5.80
N ASN A 22 8.53 -5.37 -4.94
CA ASN A 22 7.69 -6.54 -4.74
C ASN A 22 6.95 -6.91 -6.03
N ILE A 23 6.46 -5.94 -6.82
CA ILE A 23 5.84 -6.23 -8.13
C ILE A 23 6.81 -6.97 -9.06
N VAL A 24 8.07 -6.55 -9.13
CA VAL A 24 9.08 -7.25 -9.94
C VAL A 24 9.27 -8.69 -9.44
N LEU A 25 9.38 -8.89 -8.12
CA LEU A 25 9.48 -10.23 -7.53
C LEU A 25 8.26 -11.10 -7.81
N LEU A 26 7.05 -10.52 -7.79
CA LEU A 26 5.81 -11.23 -8.10
C LEU A 26 5.81 -11.77 -9.53
N VAL A 27 6.30 -10.99 -10.50
CA VAL A 27 6.42 -11.46 -11.90
C VAL A 27 7.37 -12.66 -11.97
N PHE A 28 8.54 -12.59 -11.34
CA PHE A 28 9.46 -13.73 -11.32
C PHE A 28 8.85 -14.96 -10.65
N LEU A 29 8.22 -14.81 -9.49
CA LEU A 29 7.60 -15.91 -8.75
C LEU A 29 6.42 -16.53 -9.50
N SER A 30 5.66 -15.75 -10.25
CA SER A 30 4.54 -16.26 -11.05
C SER A 30 4.95 -17.26 -12.13
N SER A 31 6.21 -17.19 -12.60
CA SER A 31 6.78 -18.17 -13.53
C SER A 31 7.19 -19.49 -12.87
N GLY A 32 7.23 -19.55 -11.53
CA GLY A 32 7.60 -20.73 -10.75
C GLY A 32 6.50 -21.79 -10.59
N GLY A 33 5.42 -21.71 -11.37
CA GLY A 33 4.26 -22.60 -11.26
C GLY A 33 3.38 -22.31 -10.04
N THR A 34 2.53 -23.28 -9.66
CA THR A 34 1.49 -23.10 -8.64
C THR A 34 2.03 -22.64 -7.29
N VAL A 35 3.16 -23.22 -6.83
CA VAL A 35 3.78 -22.86 -5.56
C VAL A 35 4.26 -21.39 -5.57
N GLY A 36 4.91 -20.97 -6.66
CA GLY A 36 5.35 -19.58 -6.82
C GLY A 36 4.19 -18.59 -6.86
N LEU A 37 3.09 -18.98 -7.50
CA LEU A 37 1.87 -18.19 -7.62
C LEU A 37 1.17 -18.03 -6.25
N VAL A 38 1.12 -19.07 -5.41
CA VAL A 38 0.61 -18.97 -4.03
C VAL A 38 1.46 -18.03 -3.18
N ILE A 39 2.79 -18.15 -3.23
CA ILE A 39 3.71 -17.26 -2.51
C ILE A 39 3.50 -15.80 -2.98
N ALA A 40 3.34 -15.61 -4.29
CA ALA A 40 3.09 -14.29 -4.87
C ALA A 40 1.78 -13.67 -4.34
N ILE A 41 0.69 -14.44 -4.24
CA ILE A 41 -0.56 -13.96 -3.64
C ILE A 41 -0.34 -13.54 -2.18
N ILE A 42 0.33 -14.37 -1.38
CA ILE A 42 0.60 -14.07 0.05
C ILE A 42 1.38 -12.76 0.19
N LEU A 43 2.46 -12.59 -0.59
CA LEU A 43 3.26 -11.36 -0.59
C LEU A 43 2.45 -10.13 -1.01
N THR A 44 1.56 -10.29 -1.99
CA THR A 44 0.67 -9.24 -2.46
C THR A 44 -0.29 -8.80 -1.37
N VAL A 45 -0.92 -9.75 -0.67
CA VAL A 45 -1.86 -9.48 0.42
C VAL A 45 -1.16 -8.77 1.59
N ILE A 46 0.04 -9.24 1.98
CA ILE A 46 0.83 -8.60 3.03
C ILE A 46 1.14 -7.14 2.67
N ASN A 47 1.54 -6.88 1.42
CA ASN A 47 1.89 -5.54 0.99
C ASN A 47 0.66 -4.61 0.91
N ALA A 48 -0.47 -5.13 0.42
CA ALA A 48 -1.74 -4.44 0.42
C ALA A 48 -2.15 -4.03 1.84
N PHE A 49 -1.98 -4.92 2.82
CA PHE A 49 -2.25 -4.64 4.23
C PHE A 49 -1.41 -3.47 4.75
N PHE A 50 -0.11 -3.42 4.46
CA PHE A 50 0.75 -2.31 4.88
C PHE A 50 0.36 -0.97 4.25
N LEU A 51 -0.03 -0.96 2.96
CA LEU A 51 -0.50 0.25 2.27
C LEU A 51 -1.79 0.79 2.91
N VAL A 52 -2.76 -0.09 3.16
CA VAL A 52 -4.02 0.26 3.81
C VAL A 52 -3.77 0.75 5.24
N PHE A 53 -2.92 0.06 6.01
CA PHE A 53 -2.57 0.47 7.37
C PHE A 53 -1.98 1.89 7.39
N MET A 54 -1.02 2.19 6.51
CA MET A 54 -0.43 3.52 6.42
C MET A 54 -1.43 4.59 5.96
N LEU A 55 -2.36 4.25 5.07
CA LEU A 55 -3.45 5.14 4.69
C LEU A 55 -4.35 5.48 5.90
N VAL A 56 -4.74 4.48 6.69
CA VAL A 56 -5.52 4.68 7.92
C VAL A 56 -4.77 5.58 8.90
N VAL A 57 -3.46 5.36 9.10
CA VAL A 57 -2.63 6.25 9.93
C VAL A 57 -2.63 7.68 9.39
N SER A 58 -2.57 7.87 8.07
CA SER A 58 -2.65 9.19 7.46
C SER A 58 -4.00 9.88 7.68
N VAL A 59 -5.10 9.12 7.58
CA VAL A 59 -6.46 9.61 7.87
C VAL A 59 -6.56 10.06 9.32
N LEU A 60 -6.12 9.23 10.27
CA LEU A 60 -6.13 9.55 11.70
C LEU A 60 -5.30 10.81 12.01
N ASN A 61 -4.17 11.00 11.33
CA ASN A 61 -3.37 12.22 11.49
C ASN A 61 -4.15 13.45 11.00
N ILE A 62 -4.78 13.41 9.83
CA ILE A 62 -5.59 14.54 9.34
C ILE A 62 -6.77 14.86 10.25
N LEU A 63 -7.50 13.83 10.68
CA LEU A 63 -8.67 14.02 11.56
C LEU A 63 -8.27 14.69 12.88
N LYS A 64 -7.10 14.32 13.44
CA LYS A 64 -6.57 14.97 14.64
C LYS A 64 -6.23 16.45 14.41
N TYR A 65 -5.67 16.80 13.25
CA TYR A 65 -5.35 18.19 12.93
C TYR A 65 -6.57 19.05 12.55
N LEU A 66 -7.65 18.45 12.05
CA LEU A 66 -8.91 19.16 11.83
C LEU A 66 -9.55 19.65 13.14
N GLY A 67 -9.33 18.92 14.24
CA GLY A 67 -9.81 19.28 15.57
C GLY A 67 -8.88 20.21 16.36
N ASP A 68 -7.63 20.42 15.91
CA ASP A 68 -6.67 21.26 16.59
C ASP A 68 -6.72 22.71 16.07
N LYS A 69 -6.74 23.68 16.98
CA LYS A 69 -6.83 25.12 16.64
C LYS A 69 -5.52 25.63 16.05
N GLU A 70 -4.40 24.99 16.39
CA GLU A 70 -3.08 25.29 15.84
C GLU A 70 -2.88 24.50 14.53
N ARG A 71 -3.33 25.08 13.40
CA ARG A 71 -3.21 24.50 12.05
C ARG A 71 -1.77 24.42 11.51
N ALA A 72 -0.76 24.48 12.37
CA ALA A 72 0.63 24.43 11.97
C ALA A 72 0.92 23.12 11.22
N ASN A 73 1.41 23.24 9.98
CA ASN A 73 1.75 22.13 9.09
C ASN A 73 0.59 21.30 8.54
N PHE A 74 -0.67 21.76 8.61
CA PHE A 74 -1.83 21.05 8.03
C PHE A 74 -1.62 20.70 6.55
N GLY A 75 -1.02 21.61 5.77
CA GLY A 75 -0.73 21.38 4.35
C GLY A 75 0.14 20.15 4.08
N PHE A 76 1.15 19.89 4.91
CA PHE A 76 1.99 18.70 4.76
C PHE A 76 1.24 17.40 5.08
N HIS A 77 0.33 17.43 6.06
CA HIS A 77 -0.51 16.27 6.38
C HIS A 77 -1.54 16.00 5.28
N LEU A 78 -2.10 17.06 4.69
CA LEU A 78 -2.99 16.96 3.54
C LEU A 78 -2.28 16.33 2.32
N ILE A 79 -1.07 16.81 2.01
CA ILE A 79 -0.25 16.23 0.93
C ILE A 79 0.05 14.75 1.21
N ASN A 80 0.46 14.41 2.43
CA ASN A 80 0.74 13.03 2.82
C ASN A 80 -0.49 12.12 2.65
N PHE A 81 -1.68 12.60 3.01
CA PHE A 81 -2.91 11.85 2.82
C PHE A 81 -3.29 11.69 1.37
N LEU A 82 -3.24 12.76 0.56
CA LEU A 82 -3.52 12.68 -0.86
C LEU A 82 -2.55 11.72 -1.54
N PHE A 83 -1.26 11.80 -1.20
CA PHE A 83 -0.25 10.88 -1.69
C PHE A 83 -0.56 9.44 -1.26
N ALA A 84 -0.88 9.21 0.01
CA ALA A 84 -1.24 7.89 0.51
C ALA A 84 -2.49 7.32 -0.15
N LEU A 85 -3.50 8.15 -0.39
CA LEU A 85 -4.74 7.79 -1.03
C LEU A 85 -4.50 7.37 -2.49
N VAL A 86 -3.80 8.19 -3.26
CA VAL A 86 -3.49 7.90 -4.67
C VAL A 86 -2.68 6.63 -4.79
N ILE A 87 -1.61 6.49 -4.01
CA ILE A 87 -0.74 5.30 -4.02
C ILE A 87 -1.53 4.04 -3.67
N THR A 88 -2.31 4.07 -2.58
CA THR A 88 -3.09 2.91 -2.16
C THR A 88 -4.17 2.54 -3.18
N ILE A 89 -4.81 3.51 -3.84
CA ILE A 89 -5.79 3.22 -4.91
C ILE A 89 -5.10 2.58 -6.11
N VAL A 90 -3.99 3.17 -6.59
CA VAL A 90 -3.27 2.68 -7.78
C VAL A 90 -2.75 1.26 -7.55
N PHE A 91 -2.03 1.03 -6.45
CA PHE A 91 -1.52 -0.30 -6.14
C PHE A 91 -2.62 -1.26 -5.71
N GLY A 92 -3.66 -0.79 -5.01
CA GLY A 92 -4.80 -1.61 -4.63
C GLY A 92 -5.53 -2.17 -5.85
N PHE A 93 -5.75 -1.34 -6.88
CA PHE A 93 -6.36 -1.79 -8.13
C PHE A 93 -5.46 -2.78 -8.87
N PHE A 94 -4.15 -2.51 -8.93
CA PHE A 94 -3.18 -3.42 -9.53
C PHE A 94 -3.12 -4.79 -8.82
N TYR A 95 -3.10 -4.79 -7.49
CA TYR A 95 -3.13 -6.01 -6.68
C TYR A 95 -4.43 -6.78 -6.80
N PHE A 96 -5.57 -6.08 -6.88
CA PHE A 96 -6.85 -6.71 -7.15
C PHE A 96 -6.84 -7.42 -8.51
N ALA A 97 -6.32 -6.76 -9.56
CA ALA A 97 -6.20 -7.35 -10.89
C ALA A 97 -5.27 -8.58 -10.91
N LEU A 98 -4.13 -8.51 -10.20
CA LEU A 98 -3.21 -9.64 -10.06
C LEU A 98 -3.85 -10.84 -9.36
N ILE A 99 -4.53 -10.62 -8.24
CA ILE A 99 -5.21 -11.68 -7.50
C ILE A 99 -6.34 -12.28 -8.34
N ALA A 100 -7.14 -11.45 -9.02
CA ALA A 100 -8.20 -11.94 -9.91
C ALA A 100 -7.63 -12.82 -11.05
N GLY A 101 -6.54 -12.38 -11.68
CA GLY A 101 -5.85 -13.16 -12.72
C GLY A 101 -5.29 -14.47 -12.19
N ALA A 102 -4.67 -14.44 -11.00
CA ALA A 102 -4.19 -15.63 -10.31
C ALA A 102 -5.31 -16.64 -10.01
N MET A 103 -6.47 -16.17 -9.55
CA MET A 103 -7.62 -17.02 -9.23
C MET A 103 -8.20 -17.73 -10.47
N ILE A 104 -8.20 -17.08 -11.64
CA ILE A 104 -8.62 -17.72 -12.89
C ILE A 104 -7.72 -18.91 -13.23
N ILE A 105 -6.41 -18.77 -13.03
CA ILE A 105 -5.41 -19.82 -13.30
C ILE A 105 -5.53 -20.97 -12.29
N LEU A 106 -5.84 -20.64 -11.03
CA LEU A 106 -5.97 -21.62 -9.95
C LEU A 106 -7.32 -22.35 -9.92
N LEU A 107 -8.34 -21.84 -10.60
CA LEU A 107 -9.70 -22.37 -10.62
C LEU A 107 -9.80 -23.89 -10.97
N PRO A 108 -8.99 -24.44 -11.90
CA PRO A 108 -8.99 -25.88 -12.19
C PRO A 108 -8.46 -26.76 -11.04
N PHE A 109 -7.83 -26.17 -10.03
CA PHE A 109 -7.17 -26.85 -8.91
C PHE A 109 -7.88 -26.64 -7.56
N LEU A 110 -8.96 -25.86 -7.54
CA LEU A 110 -9.84 -25.59 -6.38
C LEU A 110 -11.10 -26.45 -6.46
#